data_AF-A0A242CDL3-F1
#
_entry.id   AF-A0A242CDL3-F1
#
_cell.length_a   1.000
_cell.length_b   1.000
_cell.length_c   1.000
_cell.angle_alpha   90.00
_cell.angle_beta   90.00
_cell.angle_gamma   90.00
#
_symmetry.space_group_name_H-M   'P 1'
#
loop_
_entity.id
_entity.type
_entity.pdbx_description
1 polymer ?
#
loop_
_entity_poly.entity_id
_entity_poly.type
_entity_poly.pdbx_seq_one_letter_code
_entity_poly.pdbx_strand_id
1 'polypeptide(L)'
;MTEVQQLISFMETGRRKMISLTEYIGIQKKKGSWNNLRGLNLRRELSLTDQFEVSYIRKQIDDEISITETIVRYTPDILIFKR
;
A
#
# COMPACT_ATOMS: atom_id res chain seq x y z
N MET A 1 -5.85 14.63 6.25
CA MET A 1 -4.88 13.52 6.20
C MET A 1 -5.05 12.82 4.85
N THR A 2 -3.99 12.70 4.06
CA THR A 2 -4.04 12.07 2.72
C THR A 2 -4.19 10.55 2.80
N GLU A 3 -4.39 9.87 1.68
CA GLU A 3 -4.53 8.40 1.66
C GLU A 3 -3.23 7.69 2.01
N VAL A 4 -2.09 8.18 1.51
CA VAL A 4 -0.75 7.73 1.89
C VAL A 4 -0.49 7.98 3.37
N GLN A 5 -0.85 9.14 3.92
CA GLN A 5 -0.70 9.40 5.36
C GLN A 5 -1.52 8.43 6.22
N GLN A 6 -2.75 8.10 5.80
CA GLN A 6 -3.55 7.09 6.50
C GLN A 6 -2.93 5.69 6.41
N LEU A 7 -2.34 5.33 5.28
CA LEU A 7 -1.62 4.08 5.10
C LEU A 7 -0.36 4.03 5.98
N ILE A 8 0.39 5.13 6.08
CA ILE A 8 1.54 5.30 6.96
C ILE A 8 1.10 5.08 8.40
N SER A 9 0.11 5.83 8.89
CA SER A 9 -0.37 5.68 10.27
C SER A 9 -0.86 4.26 10.56
N PHE A 10 -1.50 3.61 9.59
CA PHE A 10 -1.90 2.21 9.71
C PHE A 10 -0.70 1.25 9.86
N MET A 11 0.40 1.46 9.13
CA MET A 11 1.60 0.62 9.18
C MET A 11 2.58 0.99 10.29
N GLU A 12 2.56 2.23 10.77
CA GLU A 12 3.32 2.69 11.93
C GLU A 12 2.77 2.09 13.22
N THR A 13 1.46 2.19 13.42
CA THR A 13 0.75 1.64 14.59
C THR A 13 0.64 0.12 14.53
N GLY A 14 0.63 -0.45 13.32
CA GLY A 14 0.58 -1.88 13.10
C GLY A 14 1.93 -2.59 13.24
N ARG A 15 1.88 -3.91 13.43
CA ARG A 15 3.08 -4.78 13.39
C ARG A 15 3.58 -5.05 11.97
N ARG A 16 2.77 -4.75 10.94
CA ARG A 16 3.08 -5.06 9.54
C ARG A 16 3.82 -3.88 8.91
N LYS A 17 5.00 -4.15 8.34
CA LYS A 17 5.76 -3.20 7.51
C LYS A 17 5.63 -3.47 6.02
N MET A 18 4.80 -4.45 5.66
CA MET A 18 4.49 -4.81 4.29
C MET A 18 3.04 -5.26 4.21
N ILE A 19 2.33 -4.82 3.16
CA ILE A 19 0.95 -5.21 2.89
C ILE A 19 0.67 -5.14 1.39
N SER A 20 -0.25 -5.97 0.90
CA SER A 20 -0.77 -5.78 -0.45
C SER A 20 -1.77 -4.62 -0.49
N LEU A 21 -1.79 -3.84 -1.57
CA LEU A 21 -2.80 -2.79 -1.73
C LEU A 21 -4.21 -3.36 -1.68
N THR A 22 -4.44 -4.52 -2.28
CA THR A 22 -5.73 -5.20 -2.26
C THR A 22 -6.18 -5.52 -0.84
N GLU A 23 -5.28 -6.00 0.02
CA GLU A 23 -5.59 -6.28 1.43
C GLU A 23 -5.91 -4.99 2.20
N TYR A 24 -5.07 -3.95 2.07
CA TYR A 24 -5.32 -2.66 2.73
C TYR A 24 -6.68 -2.08 2.33
N ILE A 25 -6.97 -2.09 1.02
CA ILE A 25 -8.26 -1.65 0.48
C ILE A 25 -9.41 -2.50 1.04
N GLY A 26 -9.24 -3.81 1.13
CA GLY A 26 -10.22 -4.72 1.72
C GLY A 26 -10.53 -4.37 3.18
N ILE A 27 -9.52 -4.04 3.98
CA ILE A 27 -9.69 -3.60 5.37
C ILE A 27 -10.47 -2.27 5.42
N GLN A 28 -10.13 -1.29 4.59
CA GLN A 28 -10.84 0.00 4.56
C GLN A 28 -12.29 -0.13 4.08
N LYS A 29 -12.54 -1.01 3.09
CA LYS A 29 -13.91 -1.33 2.63
C LYS A 29 -14.75 -1.92 3.77
N LYS A 30 -14.20 -2.83 4.55
CA LYS A 30 -14.89 -3.41 5.73
C LYS A 30 -15.23 -2.35 6.79
N LYS A 31 -14.45 -1.27 6.88
CA LYS A 31 -14.72 -0.11 7.76
C LYS A 31 -15.73 0.88 7.18
N GLY A 32 -16.22 0.65 5.95
CA GLY A 32 -17.14 1.56 5.25
C GLY A 32 -16.50 2.87 4.78
N SER A 33 -15.18 3.02 4.91
CA SER A 33 -14.47 4.28 4.64
C SER A 33 -13.97 4.39 3.19
N TRP A 34 -14.09 3.33 2.39
CA TRP A 34 -13.42 3.24 1.09
C TRP A 34 -14.34 3.52 -0.12
N ASN A 35 -13.83 4.30 -1.09
CA ASN A 35 -14.48 4.52 -2.38
C ASN A 35 -13.46 4.59 -3.52
N ASN A 36 -13.93 4.67 -4.77
CA ASN A 36 -13.06 4.65 -5.96
C ASN A 36 -12.11 5.85 -6.04
N LEU A 37 -12.58 7.05 -5.64
CA LEU A 37 -11.77 8.27 -5.64
C LEU A 37 -10.58 8.14 -4.68
N ARG A 38 -10.81 7.57 -3.48
CA ARG A 38 -9.76 7.28 -2.50
C ARG A 38 -8.71 6.30 -3.05
N GLY A 39 -9.14 5.29 -3.81
CA GLY A 39 -8.21 4.38 -4.47
C GLY A 39 -7.37 5.03 -5.56
N LEU A 40 -7.94 5.98 -6.32
CA LEU A 40 -7.18 6.75 -7.30
C LEU A 40 -6.17 7.68 -6.62
N ASN A 41 -6.60 8.37 -5.56
CA ASN A 41 -5.73 9.25 -4.77
C ASN A 41 -4.58 8.46 -4.13
N LEU A 42 -4.84 7.32 -3.51
CA LEU A 42 -3.81 6.48 -2.91
C LEU A 42 -2.75 6.07 -3.93
N ARG A 43 -3.15 5.61 -5.12
CA ARG A 43 -2.19 5.23 -6.19
C ARG A 43 -1.35 6.40 -6.65
N ARG A 44 -1.97 7.57 -6.85
CA ARG A 44 -1.27 8.79 -7.25
C ARG A 44 -0.26 9.21 -6.17
N GLU A 45 -0.69 9.28 -4.93
CA GLU A 45 0.16 9.66 -3.80
C GLU A 45 1.31 8.67 -3.58
N LEU A 46 1.07 7.36 -3.74
CA LEU A 46 2.12 6.33 -3.65
C LEU A 46 3.21 6.50 -4.70
N SER A 47 2.87 6.97 -5.90
CA SER A 47 3.87 7.26 -6.94
C SER A 47 4.71 8.51 -6.66
N LEU A 48 4.34 9.31 -5.66
CA LEU A 48 4.95 10.60 -5.33
C LEU A 48 5.69 10.58 -3.99
N THR A 49 5.73 9.46 -3.29
CA THR A 49 6.31 9.35 -1.95
C THR A 49 7.46 8.34 -1.93
N ASP A 50 8.53 8.69 -1.23
CA ASP A 50 9.68 7.80 -0.99
C ASP A 50 9.53 6.97 0.31
N GLN A 51 8.40 7.11 1.02
CA GLN A 51 8.13 6.38 2.27
C GLN A 51 7.66 4.94 2.04
N PHE A 52 7.47 4.56 0.77
CA PHE A 52 7.07 3.20 0.40
C PHE A 52 7.95 2.68 -0.73
N GLU A 53 8.50 1.49 -0.53
CA GLU A 53 8.98 0.65 -1.61
C GLU A 53 7.77 -0.08 -2.21
N VAL A 54 7.52 0.14 -3.51
CA VAL A 54 6.42 -0.49 -4.25
C VAL A 54 6.97 -1.63 -5.10
N SER A 55 6.45 -2.83 -4.92
CA SER A 55 6.81 -4.00 -5.73
C SER A 55 5.56 -4.67 -6.31
N TYR A 56 5.76 -5.43 -7.39
CA TYR A 56 4.69 -6.15 -8.08
C TYR A 56 4.97 -7.64 -8.02
N ILE A 57 4.04 -8.41 -7.45
CA ILE A 57 4.16 -9.86 -7.32
C ILE A 57 3.06 -10.50 -8.16
N ARG A 58 3.44 -11.41 -9.06
CA ARG A 58 2.47 -12.24 -9.77
C ARG A 58 2.08 -13.40 -8.87
N LYS A 59 0.80 -13.49 -8.53
CA LYS A 59 0.21 -14.63 -7.83
C LYS A 59 -0.64 -15.45 -8.78
N GLN A 60 -0.40 -16.75 -8.79
CA GLN A 60 -1.28 -17.71 -9.45
C GLN A 60 -2.46 -17.98 -8.51
N ILE A 61 -3.68 -17.80 -9.01
CA ILE A 61 -4.92 -18.14 -8.29
C ILE A 61 -5.41 -19.51 -8.74
N ASP A 62 -5.25 -19.80 -10.03
CA ASP A 62 -5.66 -21.04 -10.67
C ASP A 62 -4.66 -21.37 -11.79
N ASP A 63 -4.73 -22.57 -12.36
CA ASP A 63 -3.85 -23.05 -13.44
C ASP A 63 -3.88 -22.11 -14.66
N GLU A 64 -5.00 -21.43 -14.89
CA GLU A 64 -5.18 -20.48 -16.00
C GLU A 64 -5.22 -19.01 -15.58
N ILE A 65 -5.28 -18.71 -14.28
CA ILE A 65 -5.52 -17.35 -13.77
C ILE A 65 -4.35 -16.88 -12.90
N SER A 66 -3.66 -15.85 -13.38
CA SER A 66 -2.66 -15.13 -12.59
C SER A 66 -3.06 -13.68 -12.39
N ILE A 67 -2.94 -13.17 -11.17
CA ILE A 67 -3.11 -11.76 -10.85
C ILE A 67 -1.78 -11.12 -10.49
N THR A 68 -1.63 -9.84 -10.81
CA THR A 68 -0.52 -9.04 -10.29
C THR A 68 -1.00 -8.31 -9.04
N GLU A 69 -0.38 -8.58 -7.90
CA GLU A 69 -0.58 -7.83 -6.68
C GLU A 69 0.48 -6.72 -6.55
N THR A 70 0.02 -5.52 -6.20
CA THR A 70 0.91 -4.45 -5.77
C THR A 70 1.15 -4.58 -4.27
N ILE A 71 2.41 -4.75 -3.89
CA ILE A 71 2.88 -4.81 -2.52
C ILE A 71 3.53 -3.47 -2.18
N VAL A 72 3.17 -2.93 -1.02
CA VAL A 72 3.78 -1.74 -0.45
C VAL A 72 4.54 -2.15 0.80
N ARG A 73 5.83 -1.79 0.86
CA ARG A 73 6.66 -1.94 2.05
C ARG A 73 6.94 -0.56 2.63
N TYR A 74 6.54 -0.35 3.87
CA TYR A 74 6.79 0.88 4.58
C TYR A 74 8.27 1.01 4.91
N THR A 75 8.89 2.07 4.40
CA THR A 75 10.23 2.50 4.77
C THR A 75 10.06 3.75 5.63
N PRO A 76 10.01 3.61 6.98
CA PRO A 76 10.09 4.80 7.82
C PRO A 76 11.34 5.59 7.46
N ASP A 77 11.37 6.89 7.74
CA ASP A 77 12.56 7.73 7.54
C ASP A 77 13.75 7.17 8.33
N ILE A 78 14.39 6.14 7.79
CA ILE A 78 15.80 5.90 7.97
C ILE A 78 16.38 7.08 7.23
N LEU A 79 16.97 8.02 7.98
CA LEU A 79 17.87 9.03 7.46
C LEU A 79 18.76 8.35 6.42
N ILE A 80 18.38 8.41 5.14
CA ILE A 80 19.24 8.02 4.05
C ILE A 80 20.25 9.15 4.00
N PHE A 81 21.27 9.08 4.85
CA PHE A 81 22.53 9.74 4.62
C PHE A 81 23.02 9.21 3.28
N LYS A 82 22.60 9.87 2.19
CA LYS A 82 23.27 9.76 0.91
C LYS A 82 24.69 10.26 1.16
N ARG A 83 25.64 9.32 1.29
CA ARG A 83 27.08 9.59 1.20
C ARG A 83 27.47 9.75 -0.26
#